data_AF-A0A3A0CL98-F1
#
_entry.id   AF-A0A3A0CL98-F1
#
_cell.length_a   1.000
_cell.length_b   1.000
_cell.length_c   1.000
_cell.angle_alpha   90.00
_cell.angle_beta   90.00
_cell.angle_gamma   90.00
#
_symmetry.space_group_name_H-M   'P 1'
#
loop_
_entity.id
_entity.type
_entity.pdbx_description
1 polymer ?
#
loop_
_entity_poly.entity_id
_entity_poly.type
_entity_poly.pdbx_seq_one_letter_code
_entity_poly.pdbx_strand_id
1 'polypeptide(L)'
;MAVRPGPAAFQRRGVRVRRISLAIVALAMLGALASGCGGGGKVIVQNGEQISVNRTKYLKALDLQRKQDWFNALKEWDEVIKDEPRFALAHHNKAVCYDMMNFVPEALAEYELARRYDPNNSITLNNLGAIYLRADNRLNSAFDALQEALKLDPYRPSIHYNLAAAYLTSKDFDKALMHADTAVDLVAAPSKETENGLQKSVDLPMLARYLLRQAECHIERSEMDKARKALERVEKQCREKVPADLWARVGSAESTEEVPPRG
;
A
#
# COMPACT_ATOMS: atom_id res chain seq x y z
N MET A 1 -58.48 15.80 -11.18
CA MET A 1 -57.09 16.22 -11.50
C MET A 1 -56.18 15.75 -10.37
N ALA A 2 -55.16 14.94 -10.72
CA ALA A 2 -53.95 14.53 -9.97
C ALA A 2 -54.16 13.98 -8.52
N VAL A 3 -54.25 12.67 -8.27
CA VAL A 3 -53.16 11.66 -8.26
C VAL A 3 -51.89 12.12 -7.53
N ARG A 4 -51.76 11.75 -6.24
CA ARG A 4 -50.48 11.40 -5.60
C ARG A 4 -50.24 9.92 -5.89
N PRO A 5 -49.02 9.47 -6.28
CA PRO A 5 -47.93 9.30 -5.32
C PRO A 5 -46.51 9.44 -5.90
N GLY A 6 -45.50 9.41 -5.02
CA GLY A 6 -44.11 9.14 -5.40
C GLY A 6 -43.16 9.24 -4.20
N PRO A 7 -42.54 8.13 -3.75
CA PRO A 7 -41.52 8.17 -2.70
C PRO A 7 -40.23 8.73 -3.29
N ALA A 8 -39.64 9.73 -2.64
CA ALA A 8 -38.34 10.27 -3.03
C ALA A 8 -37.29 9.15 -2.90
N ALA A 9 -36.72 8.79 -4.04
CA ALA A 9 -35.71 7.77 -4.19
C ALA A 9 -34.51 8.04 -3.27
N PHE A 10 -34.20 7.03 -2.46
CA PHE A 10 -32.99 6.91 -1.66
C PHE A 10 -31.79 6.75 -2.61
N GLN A 11 -31.27 7.85 -3.14
CA GLN A 11 -30.04 7.85 -3.92
C GLN A 11 -28.86 7.69 -2.94
N ARG A 12 -28.51 6.44 -2.63
CA ARG A 12 -27.17 6.11 -2.10
C ARG A 12 -26.14 6.57 -3.14
N ARG A 13 -25.61 7.77 -2.99
CA ARG A 13 -24.39 8.18 -3.66
C ARG A 13 -23.26 7.34 -3.08
N GLY A 14 -23.00 6.21 -3.73
CA GLY A 14 -21.82 5.41 -3.48
C GLY A 14 -20.59 6.29 -3.61
N VAL A 15 -19.89 6.49 -2.50
CA VAL A 15 -18.53 7.02 -2.51
C VAL A 15 -17.71 6.01 -3.30
N ARG A 16 -17.45 6.32 -4.58
CA ARG A 16 -16.41 5.62 -5.34
C ARG A 16 -15.09 5.99 -4.68
N VAL A 17 -14.64 5.17 -3.73
CA VAL A 17 -13.26 5.13 -3.29
C VAL A 17 -12.45 4.82 -4.56
N ARG A 18 -11.84 5.86 -5.14
CA ARG A 18 -10.98 5.69 -6.31
C ARG A 18 -9.85 4.75 -5.90
N ARG A 19 -9.72 3.69 -6.69
CA ARG A 19 -8.84 2.54 -6.51
C ARG A 19 -7.44 3.00 -6.12
N ILE A 20 -6.96 2.44 -5.02
CA ILE A 20 -5.57 2.56 -4.58
C ILE A 20 -4.72 1.86 -5.64
N SER A 21 -3.95 2.63 -6.41
CA SER A 21 -2.85 2.11 -7.21
C SER A 21 -1.75 1.65 -6.24
N LEU A 22 -1.81 0.40 -5.80
CA LEU A 22 -0.67 -0.29 -5.20
C LEU A 22 0.08 -0.98 -6.34
N ALA A 23 1.00 -0.24 -6.94
CA ALA A 23 2.04 -0.80 -7.78
C ALA A 23 3.07 -1.50 -6.89
N ILE A 24 2.72 -2.67 -6.34
CA ILE A 24 3.69 -3.63 -5.81
C ILE A 24 3.20 -5.04 -6.18
N VAL A 25 3.26 -5.37 -7.48
CA VAL A 25 3.50 -6.76 -7.87
C VAL A 25 5.01 -6.93 -7.67
N ALA A 26 5.39 -7.78 -6.72
CA ALA A 26 6.77 -8.03 -6.33
C ALA A 26 7.72 -8.15 -7.54
N LEU A 27 8.52 -7.11 -7.76
CA LEU A 27 9.68 -7.13 -8.64
C LEU A 27 10.81 -7.85 -7.90
N ALA A 28 10.69 -9.17 -7.82
CA ALA A 28 11.77 -10.08 -7.41
C ALA A 28 11.93 -11.14 -8.50
N MET A 29 12.31 -10.70 -9.69
CA MET A 29 12.66 -11.57 -10.82
C MET A 29 13.79 -10.92 -11.61
N LEU A 30 15.03 -11.14 -11.19
CA LEU A 30 16.19 -11.13 -12.07
C LEU A 30 17.32 -11.89 -11.37
N GLY A 31 17.41 -13.19 -11.68
CA GLY A 31 18.46 -14.07 -11.22
C GLY A 31 18.30 -15.43 -11.87
N ALA A 32 19.17 -15.71 -12.85
CA ALA A 32 19.37 -16.96 -13.59
C ALA A 32 18.56 -17.14 -14.89
N LEU A 33 19.16 -16.62 -15.97
CA LEU A 33 19.06 -17.23 -17.30
C LEU A 33 19.84 -18.56 -17.26
N ALA A 34 19.12 -19.68 -17.40
CA ALA A 34 19.70 -20.91 -17.89
C ALA A 34 18.66 -21.63 -18.75
N SER A 35 19.11 -21.92 -19.97
CA SER A 35 18.49 -22.56 -21.12
C SER A 35 17.72 -23.84 -20.80
N GLY A 36 16.58 -24.04 -21.46
CA GLY A 36 15.92 -25.35 -21.49
C GLY A 36 14.50 -25.28 -22.05
N CYS A 37 14.34 -25.56 -23.34
CA CYS A 37 13.04 -25.90 -23.92
C CYS A 37 12.53 -27.20 -23.28
N GLY A 38 11.35 -27.15 -22.67
CA GLY A 38 10.64 -28.34 -22.21
C GLY A 38 9.83 -28.08 -20.94
N GLY A 39 8.54 -27.76 -21.08
CA GLY A 39 7.51 -27.87 -20.02
C GLY A 39 7.88 -27.39 -18.60
N GLY A 40 8.75 -26.39 -18.49
CA GLY A 40 9.67 -26.28 -17.34
C GLY A 40 9.03 -25.69 -16.09
N GLY A 41 9.12 -26.42 -14.98
CA GLY A 41 8.92 -25.86 -13.65
C GLY A 41 9.86 -24.67 -13.40
N LYS A 42 9.39 -23.68 -12.67
CA LYS A 42 10.21 -22.58 -12.17
C LYS A 42 10.71 -22.98 -10.79
N VAL A 43 12.02 -23.06 -10.61
CA VAL A 43 12.62 -23.29 -9.29
C VAL A 43 12.67 -21.97 -8.53
N ILE A 44 12.15 -21.97 -7.31
CA ILE A 44 12.15 -20.83 -6.39
C ILE A 44 12.75 -21.31 -5.08
N VAL A 45 13.63 -20.50 -4.49
CA VAL A 45 14.19 -20.79 -3.17
C VAL A 45 13.29 -20.17 -2.11
N GLN A 46 12.78 -20.98 -1.19
CA GLN A 46 11.97 -20.58 -0.04
C GLN A 46 12.59 -21.19 1.21
N ASN A 47 12.99 -20.39 2.20
CA ASN A 47 13.70 -20.86 3.39
C ASN A 47 14.91 -21.76 3.12
N GLY A 48 15.62 -21.55 2.00
CA GLY A 48 16.74 -22.41 1.60
C GLY A 48 16.32 -23.72 0.92
N GLU A 49 15.02 -24.02 0.82
CA GLU A 49 14.48 -25.15 0.07
C GLU A 49 14.18 -24.74 -1.38
N GLN A 50 14.49 -25.61 -2.34
CA GLN A 50 14.10 -25.43 -3.73
C GLN A 50 12.69 -25.98 -3.95
N ILE A 51 11.75 -25.10 -4.31
CA ILE A 51 10.38 -25.45 -4.67
C ILE A 51 10.26 -25.34 -6.19
N SER A 52 9.79 -26.42 -6.83
CA SER A 52 9.54 -26.44 -8.26
C SER A 52 8.06 -26.18 -8.54
N VAL A 53 7.73 -25.00 -9.06
CA VAL A 53 6.33 -24.66 -9.36
C VAL A 53 6.05 -24.74 -10.85
N ASN A 54 4.82 -25.09 -11.24
CA ASN A 54 4.42 -25.00 -12.64
C ASN A 54 4.51 -23.56 -13.13
N ARG A 55 5.50 -23.26 -13.97
CA ARG A 55 5.81 -21.90 -14.43
C ARG A 55 4.64 -21.26 -15.16
N THR A 56 3.91 -22.03 -15.97
CA THR A 56 2.79 -21.53 -16.77
C THR A 56 1.64 -21.08 -15.88
N LYS A 57 1.22 -21.93 -14.92
CA LYS A 57 0.17 -21.58 -13.95
C LYS A 57 0.57 -20.36 -13.11
N TYR A 58 1.81 -20.37 -12.60
CA TYR A 58 2.36 -19.27 -11.80
C TYR A 58 2.36 -17.93 -12.54
N LEU A 59 2.87 -17.90 -13.77
CA LEU A 59 2.93 -16.66 -14.56
C LEU A 59 1.53 -16.18 -14.98
N LYS A 60 0.60 -17.10 -15.25
CA LYS A 60 -0.79 -16.75 -15.57
C LYS A 60 -1.50 -16.11 -14.38
N ALA A 61 -1.32 -16.64 -13.17
CA ALA A 61 -1.88 -16.05 -11.95
C ALA A 61 -1.37 -14.62 -11.73
N LEU A 62 -0.06 -14.39 -11.88
CA LEU A 62 0.54 -13.06 -11.79
C LEU A 62 0.02 -12.09 -12.87
N ASP A 63 -0.16 -12.57 -14.11
CA ASP A 63 -0.70 -11.74 -15.19
C ASP A 63 -2.14 -11.28 -14.91
N LEU A 64 -2.97 -12.17 -14.37
CA LEU A 64 -4.34 -11.83 -13.97
C LEU A 64 -4.36 -10.81 -12.83
N GLN A 65 -3.49 -10.94 -11.82
CA GLN A 65 -3.35 -9.94 -10.77
C GLN A 65 -2.90 -8.58 -11.31
N ARG A 66 -1.94 -8.56 -12.23
CA ARG A 66 -1.49 -7.32 -12.89
C ARG A 66 -2.63 -6.63 -13.64
N LYS A 67 -3.54 -7.42 -14.23
CA LYS A 67 -4.78 -6.95 -14.88
C LYS A 67 -5.91 -6.62 -13.90
N GLN A 68 -5.70 -6.83 -12.61
CA GLN A 68 -6.71 -6.67 -11.54
C GLN A 68 -7.92 -7.60 -11.71
N ASP A 69 -7.74 -8.73 -12.40
CA ASP A 69 -8.76 -9.78 -12.50
C ASP A 69 -8.62 -10.74 -11.30
N TRP A 70 -9.01 -10.22 -10.13
CA TRP A 70 -8.77 -10.88 -8.83
C TRP A 70 -9.47 -12.24 -8.72
N PHE A 71 -10.67 -12.37 -9.28
CA PHE A 71 -11.44 -13.61 -9.19
C PHE A 71 -10.81 -14.74 -10.01
N ASN A 72 -10.38 -14.46 -11.25
CA ASN A 72 -9.68 -15.46 -12.02
C ASN A 72 -8.27 -15.72 -11.48
N ALA A 73 -7.58 -14.69 -10.96
CA ALA A 73 -6.30 -14.86 -10.28
C ALA A 73 -6.39 -15.83 -9.10
N LEU A 74 -7.44 -15.75 -8.27
CA LEU A 74 -7.66 -16.70 -7.16
C LEU A 74 -7.70 -18.14 -7.65
N LYS A 75 -8.45 -18.43 -8.72
CA LYS A 75 -8.55 -19.78 -9.28
C LYS A 75 -7.20 -20.31 -9.73
N GLU A 76 -6.39 -19.47 -10.40
CA GLU A 76 -5.06 -19.89 -10.82
C GLU A 76 -4.11 -20.06 -9.63
N TRP A 77 -4.24 -19.25 -8.57
CA TRP A 77 -3.49 -19.46 -7.33
C TRP A 77 -3.87 -20.75 -6.62
N ASP A 78 -5.16 -21.12 -6.60
CA ASP A 78 -5.60 -22.41 -6.08
C ASP A 78 -4.99 -23.58 -6.87
N GLU A 79 -4.87 -23.46 -8.18
CA GLU A 79 -4.19 -24.45 -9.02
C GLU A 79 -2.68 -24.53 -8.76
N VAL A 80 -2.02 -23.41 -8.46
CA VAL A 80 -0.60 -23.40 -8.04
C VAL A 80 -0.44 -24.04 -6.66
N ILE A 81 -1.31 -23.72 -5.70
CA ILE A 81 -1.29 -24.26 -4.34
C ILE A 81 -1.63 -25.76 -4.34
N LYS A 82 -2.52 -26.22 -5.22
CA LYS A 82 -2.83 -27.64 -5.37
C LYS A 82 -1.61 -28.45 -5.80
N ASP A 83 -0.80 -27.90 -6.71
CA ASP A 83 0.44 -28.53 -7.13
C ASP A 83 1.50 -28.46 -6.01
N GLU A 84 1.61 -27.32 -5.31
CA GLU A 84 2.60 -27.09 -4.24
C GLU A 84 1.99 -26.41 -2.99
N PRO A 85 1.42 -27.17 -2.04
CA PRO A 85 0.63 -26.61 -0.91
C PRO A 85 1.43 -25.81 0.13
N ARG A 86 2.76 -25.88 0.09
CA ARG A 86 3.65 -25.15 1.01
C ARG A 86 4.33 -23.95 0.36
N PHE A 87 3.92 -23.59 -0.86
CA PHE A 87 4.51 -22.48 -1.58
C PHE A 87 4.01 -21.13 -1.04
N ALA A 88 4.82 -20.49 -0.19
CA ALA A 88 4.47 -19.29 0.57
C ALA A 88 4.07 -18.11 -0.33
N LEU A 89 4.76 -17.91 -1.47
CA LEU A 89 4.43 -16.83 -2.38
C LEU A 89 3.05 -17.01 -3.05
N ALA A 90 2.58 -18.24 -3.25
CA ALA A 90 1.23 -18.45 -3.77
C ALA A 90 0.17 -18.08 -2.73
N HIS A 91 0.36 -18.49 -1.47
CA HIS A 91 -0.50 -18.05 -0.36
C HIS A 91 -0.46 -16.52 -0.19
N HIS A 92 0.72 -15.90 -0.25
CA HIS A 92 0.86 -14.44 -0.22
C HIS A 92 0.06 -13.76 -1.32
N ASN A 93 0.22 -14.21 -2.58
CA ASN A 93 -0.47 -13.60 -3.70
C ASN A 93 -1.98 -13.87 -3.66
N LYS A 94 -2.41 -15.03 -3.19
CA LYS A 94 -3.84 -15.31 -2.94
C LYS A 94 -4.41 -14.37 -1.88
N ALA A 95 -3.67 -14.12 -0.80
CA ALA A 95 -4.02 -13.14 0.22
C ALA A 95 -4.14 -11.73 -0.35
N VAL A 96 -3.22 -11.32 -1.24
CA VAL A 96 -3.32 -10.03 -1.96
C VAL A 96 -4.61 -9.96 -2.78
N CYS A 97 -5.01 -11.03 -3.48
CA CYS A 97 -6.28 -11.04 -4.21
C CYS A 97 -7.48 -10.82 -3.28
N TYR A 98 -7.52 -11.52 -2.14
CA TYR A 98 -8.58 -11.34 -1.14
C TYR A 98 -8.58 -9.91 -0.56
N ASP A 99 -7.40 -9.37 -0.24
CA ASP A 99 -7.22 -8.01 0.25
C ASP A 99 -7.78 -6.97 -0.75
N MET A 100 -7.41 -7.09 -2.02
CA MET A 100 -7.89 -6.18 -3.07
C MET A 100 -9.41 -6.25 -3.31
N MET A 101 -10.05 -7.35 -2.91
CA MET A 101 -11.51 -7.52 -2.92
C MET A 101 -12.17 -7.21 -1.57
N ASN A 102 -11.38 -6.79 -0.57
CA ASN A 102 -11.82 -6.50 0.80
C ASN A 102 -12.40 -7.71 1.56
N PHE A 103 -11.97 -8.93 1.18
CA PHE A 103 -12.24 -10.18 1.91
C PHE A 103 -11.18 -10.37 3.01
N VAL A 104 -11.35 -9.60 4.08
CA VAL A 104 -10.35 -9.44 5.13
C VAL A 104 -10.04 -10.74 5.90
N PRO A 105 -11.02 -11.54 6.36
CA PRO A 105 -10.74 -12.79 7.07
C PRO A 105 -9.94 -13.78 6.21
N GLU A 106 -10.29 -13.92 4.94
CA GLU A 106 -9.63 -14.81 3.99
C GLU A 106 -8.21 -14.34 3.67
N ALA A 107 -8.02 -13.02 3.49
CA ALA A 107 -6.69 -12.44 3.29
C ALA A 107 -5.78 -12.69 4.49
N LEU A 108 -6.28 -12.51 5.72
CA LEU A 108 -5.54 -12.80 6.94
C LEU A 108 -5.12 -14.27 7.02
N ALA A 109 -6.04 -15.20 6.76
CA ALA A 109 -5.75 -16.63 6.80
C ALA A 109 -4.64 -17.02 5.81
N GLU A 110 -4.69 -16.49 4.58
CA GLU A 110 -3.70 -16.78 3.55
C GLU A 110 -2.35 -16.09 3.82
N TYR A 111 -2.33 -14.85 4.34
CA TYR A 111 -1.08 -14.22 4.77
C TYR A 111 -0.42 -14.96 5.93
N GLU A 112 -1.21 -15.50 6.87
CA GLU A 112 -0.71 -16.31 7.98
C GLU A 112 -0.10 -17.64 7.50
N LEU A 113 -0.72 -18.29 6.51
CA LEU A 113 -0.11 -19.45 5.84
C LEU A 113 1.20 -19.07 5.15
N ALA A 114 1.23 -17.95 4.43
CA ALA A 114 2.44 -17.46 3.80
C ALA A 114 3.57 -17.21 4.82
N ARG A 115 3.26 -16.52 5.93
CA ARG A 115 4.21 -16.30 7.04
C ARG A 115 4.70 -17.61 7.66
N ARG A 116 3.81 -18.59 7.84
CA ARG A 116 4.17 -19.90 8.39
C ARG A 116 5.14 -20.66 7.47
N TYR A 117 4.93 -20.57 6.16
CA TYR A 117 5.75 -21.28 5.17
C TYR A 117 7.03 -20.54 4.78
N ASP A 118 7.06 -19.22 4.92
CA ASP A 118 8.24 -18.36 4.72
C ASP A 118 8.22 -17.19 5.74
N PRO A 119 8.78 -17.40 6.95
CA PRO A 119 8.80 -16.37 7.97
C PRO A 119 9.78 -15.22 7.66
N ASN A 120 10.65 -15.38 6.67
CA ASN A 120 11.66 -14.37 6.32
C ASN A 120 11.20 -13.45 5.16
N ASN A 121 9.93 -13.55 4.77
CA ASN A 121 9.36 -12.73 3.72
C ASN A 121 8.88 -11.38 4.27
N SER A 122 9.77 -10.37 4.22
CA SER A 122 9.48 -9.01 4.71
C SER A 122 8.23 -8.39 4.08
N ILE A 123 7.94 -8.68 2.81
CA ILE A 123 6.77 -8.15 2.08
C ILE A 123 5.47 -8.76 2.65
N THR A 124 5.47 -10.07 2.92
CA THR A 124 4.34 -10.76 3.56
C THR A 124 4.07 -10.20 4.95
N LEU A 125 5.12 -10.05 5.76
CA LEU A 125 5.02 -9.48 7.11
C LEU A 125 4.52 -8.03 7.09
N ASN A 126 5.01 -7.22 6.15
CA ASN A 126 4.54 -5.86 5.95
C ASN A 126 3.04 -5.80 5.63
N ASN A 127 2.57 -6.64 4.70
CA ASN A 127 1.16 -6.68 4.31
C ASN A 127 0.27 -7.23 5.43
N LEU A 128 0.77 -8.22 6.17
CA LEU A 128 0.11 -8.76 7.37
C LEU A 128 -0.04 -7.67 8.45
N GLY A 129 1.00 -6.88 8.67
CA GLY A 129 0.94 -5.72 9.57
C GLY A 129 -0.09 -4.67 9.12
N ALA A 130 -0.11 -4.33 7.84
CA ALA A 130 -1.10 -3.41 7.27
C ALA A 130 -2.55 -3.91 7.43
N ILE A 131 -2.81 -5.20 7.21
CA ILE A 131 -4.15 -5.75 7.39
C ILE A 131 -4.55 -5.76 8.88
N TYR A 132 -3.62 -6.04 9.80
CA TYR A 132 -3.91 -5.98 11.24
C TYR A 132 -4.31 -4.59 11.73
N LEU A 133 -3.71 -3.52 11.17
CA LEU A 133 -4.08 -2.15 11.50
C LEU A 133 -5.52 -1.81 11.07
N ARG A 134 -5.94 -2.21 9.86
CA ARG A 134 -7.24 -1.80 9.30
C ARG A 134 -8.41 -2.71 9.67
N ALA A 135 -8.17 -4.01 9.88
CA ALA A 135 -9.22 -5.02 10.00
C ALA A 135 -9.84 -5.09 11.40
N ASP A 136 -8.99 -5.09 12.42
CA ASP A 136 -9.39 -5.46 13.78
C ASP A 136 -8.75 -4.57 14.85
N ASN A 137 -8.09 -3.48 14.43
CA ASN A 137 -7.26 -2.64 15.30
C ASN A 137 -6.33 -3.49 16.20
N ARG A 138 -5.79 -4.59 15.64
CA ARG A 138 -4.88 -5.52 16.33
C ARG A 138 -3.49 -4.91 16.38
N LEU A 139 -3.38 -3.81 17.12
CA LEU A 139 -2.23 -2.93 17.11
C LEU A 139 -0.94 -3.65 17.54
N ASN A 140 -1.02 -4.52 18.55
CA ASN A 140 0.13 -5.35 18.97
C ASN A 140 0.59 -6.28 17.85
N SER A 141 -0.33 -7.03 17.23
CA SER A 141 -0.01 -7.93 16.11
C SER A 141 0.53 -7.18 14.89
N ALA A 142 0.05 -5.96 14.66
CA ALA A 142 0.59 -5.09 13.63
C ALA A 142 2.04 -4.68 13.94
N PHE A 143 2.33 -4.26 15.18
CA PHE A 143 3.69 -3.94 15.58
C PHE A 143 4.62 -5.15 15.47
N ASP A 144 4.20 -6.32 15.94
CA ASP A 144 5.00 -7.56 15.86
C ASP A 144 5.40 -7.84 14.40
N ALA A 145 4.42 -7.90 13.50
CA ALA A 145 4.66 -8.18 12.08
C ALA A 145 5.51 -7.09 11.40
N LEU A 146 5.24 -5.81 11.67
CA LEU A 146 5.95 -4.69 11.04
C LEU A 146 7.39 -4.56 11.55
N GLN A 147 7.64 -4.82 12.83
CA GLN A 147 9.00 -4.80 13.40
C GLN A 147 9.82 -5.98 12.90
N GLU A 148 9.23 -7.16 12.74
CA GLU A 148 9.89 -8.29 12.07
C GLU A 148 10.21 -7.95 10.61
N ALA A 149 9.26 -7.38 9.88
CA ALA A 149 9.48 -6.93 8.51
C ALA A 149 10.64 -5.91 8.42
N LEU A 150 10.70 -4.95 9.35
CA LEU A 150 11.73 -3.93 9.40
C LEU A 150 13.12 -4.53 9.66
N LYS A 151 13.24 -5.56 10.50
CA LYS A 151 14.52 -6.25 10.74
C LYS A 151 15.05 -6.92 9.46
N LEU A 152 14.14 -7.44 8.62
CA LEU A 152 14.47 -8.16 7.40
C LEU A 152 14.76 -7.23 6.21
N ASP A 153 14.01 -6.13 6.08
CA ASP A 153 14.20 -5.13 5.01
C ASP A 153 14.10 -3.70 5.58
N PRO A 154 15.17 -3.19 6.20
CA PRO A 154 15.17 -1.87 6.84
C PRO A 154 14.98 -0.69 5.87
N TYR A 155 15.15 -0.90 4.57
CA TYR A 155 15.12 0.16 3.56
C TYR A 155 13.82 0.15 2.74
N ARG A 156 12.80 -0.61 3.18
CA ARG A 156 11.49 -0.66 2.53
C ARG A 156 10.62 0.51 2.99
N PRO A 157 10.27 1.46 2.10
CA PRO A 157 9.47 2.63 2.50
C PRO A 157 8.08 2.27 3.02
N SER A 158 7.45 1.22 2.48
CA SER A 158 6.11 0.79 2.89
C SER A 158 6.05 0.27 4.33
N ILE A 159 7.15 -0.31 4.83
CA ILE A 159 7.25 -0.76 6.24
C ILE A 159 7.25 0.44 7.17
N HIS A 160 8.09 1.44 6.86
CA HIS A 160 8.13 2.71 7.59
C HIS A 160 6.77 3.43 7.55
N TYR A 161 6.11 3.49 6.39
CA TYR A 161 4.78 4.07 6.27
C TYR A 161 3.74 3.36 7.17
N ASN A 162 3.74 2.02 7.20
CA ASN A 162 2.82 1.26 8.03
C ASN A 162 3.14 1.36 9.52
N LEU A 163 4.43 1.42 9.90
CA LEU A 163 4.85 1.70 11.28
C LEU A 163 4.43 3.10 11.72
N ALA A 164 4.56 4.10 10.85
CA ALA A 164 4.09 5.45 11.12
C ALA A 164 2.58 5.46 11.41
N ALA A 165 1.80 4.72 10.62
CA ALA A 165 0.36 4.56 10.87
C ALA A 165 0.08 3.86 12.22
N ALA A 166 0.79 2.76 12.53
CA ALA A 166 0.65 2.05 13.80
C ALA A 166 0.96 2.96 15.00
N TYR A 167 2.08 3.68 14.95
CA TYR A 167 2.48 4.59 16.02
C TYR A 167 1.52 5.77 16.17
N LEU A 168 1.01 6.32 15.06
CA LEU A 168 -0.03 7.35 15.09
C LEU A 168 -1.30 6.86 15.80
N THR A 169 -1.76 5.64 15.48
CA THR A 169 -2.90 5.01 16.16
C THR A 169 -2.63 4.79 17.66
N SER A 170 -1.39 4.43 18.03
CA SER A 170 -0.98 4.30 19.43
C SER A 170 -0.69 5.64 20.15
N LYS A 171 -0.76 6.77 19.42
CA LYS A 171 -0.42 8.13 19.88
C LYS A 171 1.04 8.36 20.25
N ASP A 172 1.96 7.50 19.79
CA ASP A 172 3.40 7.75 19.87
C ASP A 172 3.83 8.60 18.67
N PHE A 173 3.57 9.91 18.76
CA PHE A 173 3.74 10.83 17.64
C PHE A 173 5.21 11.08 17.26
N ASP A 174 6.15 10.87 18.19
CA ASP A 174 7.58 10.97 17.90
C ASP A 174 8.03 9.85 16.99
N LYS A 175 7.71 8.59 17.32
CA LYS A 175 8.04 7.46 16.44
C LYS A 175 7.22 7.48 15.16
N ALA A 176 5.97 7.92 15.21
CA ALA A 176 5.14 8.06 14.02
C ALA A 176 5.80 8.99 12.99
N LEU A 177 6.24 10.18 13.43
CA LEU A 177 6.90 11.14 12.56
C LEU A 177 8.26 10.62 12.08
N MET A 178 9.08 10.04 12.96
CA MET A 178 10.37 9.44 12.58
C MET A 178 10.23 8.44 11.42
N HIS A 179 9.25 7.53 11.51
CA HIS A 179 9.00 6.56 10.44
C HIS A 179 8.37 7.21 9.20
N ALA A 180 7.49 8.20 9.34
CA ALA A 180 6.94 8.92 8.20
C ALA A 180 8.02 9.67 7.40
N ASP A 181 8.94 10.35 8.10
CA ASP A 181 10.10 11.02 7.51
C ASP A 181 10.99 10.03 6.76
N THR A 182 11.32 8.91 7.41
CA THR A 182 12.14 7.86 6.78
C THR A 182 11.48 7.31 5.50
N ALA A 183 10.16 7.10 5.51
CA ALA A 183 9.44 6.62 4.31
C ALA A 183 9.53 7.61 3.15
N VAL A 184 9.45 8.92 3.44
CA VAL A 184 9.62 9.99 2.45
C VAL A 184 11.05 10.03 1.95
N ASP A 185 12.04 10.02 2.83
CA ASP A 185 13.47 10.15 2.49
C ASP A 185 13.97 8.98 1.62
N LEU A 186 13.47 7.77 1.87
CA LEU A 186 13.83 6.59 1.08
C LEU A 186 13.32 6.64 -0.38
N VAL A 187 12.34 7.51 -0.70
CA VAL A 187 11.77 7.61 -2.05
C VAL A 187 11.95 8.99 -2.70
N ALA A 188 12.12 10.05 -1.92
CA ALA A 188 12.15 11.43 -2.40
C ALA A 188 13.58 11.87 -2.74
N ALA A 189 14.09 11.41 -3.88
CA ALA A 189 15.39 11.84 -4.37
C ALA A 189 15.28 13.21 -5.11
N PRO A 190 16.01 14.26 -4.69
CA PRO A 190 15.92 15.57 -5.32
C PRO A 190 16.57 15.60 -6.71
N SER A 191 16.06 16.46 -7.59
CA SER A 191 16.65 16.75 -8.90
C SER A 191 16.43 18.21 -9.31
N LYS A 192 17.40 18.81 -9.99
CA LYS A 192 17.27 20.15 -10.60
C LYS A 192 16.74 20.10 -12.05
N GLU A 193 16.63 18.90 -12.62
CA GLU A 193 16.27 18.71 -14.03
C GLU A 193 14.76 18.61 -14.26
N THR A 194 13.99 18.42 -13.18
CA THR A 194 12.55 18.21 -13.23
C THR A 194 11.81 19.39 -12.61
N GLU A 195 10.66 19.71 -13.19
CA GLU A 195 9.82 20.83 -12.74
C GLU A 195 9.34 20.66 -11.29
N ASN A 196 9.11 19.42 -10.85
CA ASN A 196 8.69 19.11 -9.48
C ASN A 196 9.85 18.98 -8.48
N GLY A 197 11.11 19.13 -8.93
CA GLY A 197 12.29 19.05 -8.08
C GLY A 197 12.67 17.63 -7.64
N LEU A 198 12.10 16.59 -8.23
CA LEU A 198 12.30 15.17 -7.88
C LEU A 198 12.84 14.36 -9.06
N GLN A 199 13.64 13.33 -8.81
CA GLN A 199 14.10 12.43 -9.88
C GLN A 199 12.93 11.79 -10.65
N LYS A 200 13.13 11.51 -11.95
CA LYS A 200 12.08 10.92 -12.82
C LYS A 200 11.62 9.52 -12.39
N SER A 201 12.44 8.80 -11.62
CA SER A 201 12.17 7.46 -11.12
C SER A 201 11.21 7.43 -9.93
N VAL A 202 10.88 8.59 -9.33
CA VAL A 202 10.03 8.66 -8.15
C VAL A 202 8.58 8.31 -8.49
N ASP A 203 8.03 7.34 -7.75
CA ASP A 203 6.60 7.03 -7.78
C ASP A 203 5.83 8.14 -7.03
N LEU A 204 5.31 9.11 -7.79
CA LEU A 204 4.62 10.27 -7.25
C LEU A 204 3.36 9.92 -6.44
N PRO A 205 2.46 9.01 -6.88
CA PRO A 205 1.35 8.56 -6.07
C PRO A 205 1.78 7.94 -4.73
N MET A 206 2.86 7.15 -4.73
CA MET A 206 3.39 6.57 -3.50
C MET A 206 3.93 7.65 -2.55
N LEU A 207 4.75 8.57 -3.07
CA LEU A 207 5.28 9.69 -2.30
C LEU A 207 4.15 10.56 -1.71
N ALA A 208 3.08 10.81 -2.46
CA ALA A 208 1.92 11.55 -1.97
C ALA A 208 1.33 10.89 -0.71
N ARG A 209 1.17 9.55 -0.69
CA ARG A 209 0.66 8.83 0.48
C ARG A 209 1.58 8.99 1.70
N TYR A 210 2.90 9.00 1.49
CA TYR A 210 3.87 9.15 2.57
C TYR A 210 3.88 10.58 3.12
N LEU A 211 3.81 11.59 2.25
CA LEU A 211 3.67 12.99 2.64
C LEU A 211 2.36 13.25 3.40
N LEU A 212 1.25 12.62 2.99
CA LEU A 212 -0.01 12.72 3.73
C LEU A 212 0.11 12.13 5.15
N ARG A 213 0.79 10.97 5.30
CA ARG A 213 1.07 10.40 6.62
C ARG A 213 1.96 11.32 7.47
N GLN A 214 2.99 11.92 6.87
CA GLN A 214 3.85 12.91 7.52
C GLN A 214 3.03 14.12 8.00
N ALA A 215 2.15 14.64 7.15
CA ALA A 215 1.26 15.76 7.49
C ALA A 215 0.34 15.41 8.67
N GLU A 216 -0.29 14.23 8.66
CA GLU A 216 -1.12 13.76 9.79
C GLU A 216 -0.31 13.71 11.09
N CYS A 217 0.93 13.23 11.06
CA CYS A 217 1.80 13.20 12.24
C CYS A 217 2.08 14.62 12.76
N HIS A 218 2.37 15.58 11.87
CA HIS A 218 2.55 16.98 12.27
C HIS A 218 1.27 17.61 12.83
N ILE A 219 0.09 17.29 12.28
CA ILE A 219 -1.20 17.78 12.80
C ILE A 219 -1.41 17.30 14.23
N GLU A 220 -1.21 16.01 14.51
CA GLU A 220 -1.37 15.47 15.87
C GLU A 220 -0.37 16.06 16.88
N ARG A 221 0.79 16.53 16.39
CA ARG A 221 1.80 17.25 17.18
C ARG A 221 1.53 18.76 17.29
N SER A 222 0.45 19.26 16.69
CA SER A 222 0.14 20.70 16.58
C SER A 222 1.20 21.52 15.82
N GLU A 223 1.97 20.89 14.92
CA GLU A 223 3.01 21.51 14.10
C GLU A 223 2.44 21.98 12.75
N MET A 224 1.48 22.91 12.78
CA MET A 224 0.65 23.25 11.61
C MET A 224 1.43 23.77 10.39
N ASP A 225 2.50 24.54 10.60
CA ASP A 225 3.34 25.02 9.49
C ASP A 225 4.04 23.89 8.75
N LYS A 226 4.48 22.86 9.49
CA LYS A 226 5.13 21.68 8.88
C LYS A 226 4.10 20.79 8.20
N ALA A 227 2.93 20.61 8.82
CA ALA A 227 1.80 19.92 8.19
C ALA A 227 1.41 20.59 6.86
N ARG A 228 1.25 21.92 6.85
CA ARG A 228 0.97 22.71 5.65
C ARG A 228 2.01 22.48 4.56
N LYS A 229 3.30 22.57 4.89
CA LYS A 229 4.40 22.31 3.94
C LYS A 229 4.33 20.91 3.34
N ALA A 230 4.01 19.89 4.15
CA ALA A 230 3.85 18.53 3.65
C ALA A 230 2.66 18.41 2.69
N LEU A 231 1.51 19.01 3.00
CA LEU A 231 0.33 19.03 2.11
C LEU A 231 0.60 19.79 0.81
N GLU A 232 1.27 20.94 0.87
CA GLU A 232 1.67 21.67 -0.34
C GLU A 232 2.62 20.87 -1.23
N ARG A 233 3.53 20.06 -0.65
CA ARG A 233 4.38 19.17 -1.43
C ARG A 233 3.58 18.11 -2.17
N VAL A 234 2.49 17.59 -1.60
CA VAL A 234 1.59 16.66 -2.30
C VAL A 234 1.02 17.30 -3.56
N GLU A 235 0.49 18.51 -3.46
CA GLU A 235 -0.13 19.20 -4.60
C GLU A 235 0.92 19.66 -5.62
N LYS A 236 2.03 20.24 -5.17
CA LYS A 236 3.08 20.82 -6.03
C LYS A 236 3.98 19.75 -6.66
N GLN A 237 4.51 18.82 -5.86
CA GLN A 237 5.51 17.86 -6.32
C GLN A 237 4.88 16.59 -6.90
N CYS A 238 3.81 16.08 -6.27
CA CYS A 238 3.15 14.85 -6.69
C CYS A 238 1.99 15.08 -7.67
N ARG A 239 1.47 16.32 -7.76
CA ARG A 239 0.26 16.67 -8.54
C ARG A 239 -0.97 15.86 -8.13
N GLU A 240 -1.03 15.47 -6.85
CA GLU A 240 -2.11 14.69 -6.27
C GLU A 240 -3.03 15.59 -5.43
N LYS A 241 -4.29 15.20 -5.32
CA LYS A 241 -5.27 15.97 -4.56
C LYS A 241 -5.20 15.63 -3.08
N VAL A 242 -5.02 16.65 -2.25
CA VAL A 242 -5.08 16.51 -0.79
C VAL A 242 -6.54 16.35 -0.32
N PRO A 243 -6.83 15.42 0.61
CA PRO A 243 -8.12 15.33 1.28
C PRO A 243 -8.51 16.64 1.98
N ALA A 244 -9.75 17.11 1.76
CA ALA A 244 -10.21 18.41 2.25
C ALA A 244 -10.23 18.51 3.78
N ASP A 245 -10.43 17.39 4.49
CA ASP A 245 -10.39 17.30 5.94
C ASP A 245 -9.01 17.63 6.51
N LEU A 246 -7.93 17.26 5.82
CA LEU A 246 -6.57 17.60 6.25
C LEU A 246 -6.30 19.10 6.12
N TRP A 247 -6.76 19.72 5.04
CA TRP A 247 -6.69 21.18 4.89
C TRP A 247 -7.50 21.92 5.96
N ALA A 248 -8.69 21.39 6.31
CA ALA A 248 -9.50 21.96 7.38
C ALA A 248 -8.79 21.89 8.74
N ARG A 249 -8.10 20.77 9.05
CA ARG A 249 -7.36 20.57 10.31
C ARG A 249 -6.14 21.49 10.45
N VAL A 250 -5.51 21.87 9.34
CA VAL A 250 -4.35 22.78 9.33
C VAL A 250 -4.78 24.26 9.37
N GLY A 251 -6.08 24.53 9.31
CA GLY A 251 -6.64 25.87 9.11
C GLY A 251 -6.52 26.27 7.64
N SER A 252 -7.65 26.54 6.99
CA SER A 252 -7.72 26.95 5.59
C SER A 252 -6.65 28.01 5.28
N ALA A 253 -5.83 27.76 4.25
CA ALA A 253 -5.12 28.87 3.62
C ALA A 253 -6.18 29.91 3.21
N GLU A 254 -5.94 31.15 3.60
CA GLU A 254 -6.77 32.30 3.31
C GLU A 254 -7.17 32.33 1.83
N SER A 255 -8.47 32.23 1.58
CA SER A 255 -9.09 32.81 0.39
C SER A 255 -9.24 34.32 0.64
N THR A 256 -8.15 35.08 0.62
CA THR A 256 -8.20 36.56 0.57
C THR A 256 -7.07 37.09 -0.31
N GLU A 257 -7.18 36.85 -1.62
CA GLU A 257 -6.90 37.94 -2.57
C GLU A 257 -8.24 38.64 -2.84
N GLU A 258 -8.77 39.35 -1.84
CA GLU A 258 -9.68 40.46 -2.13
C GLU A 258 -8.81 41.60 -2.65
N VAL A 259 -8.81 41.75 -3.98
CA VAL A 259 -8.36 42.97 -4.64
C VAL A 259 -9.19 44.13 -4.06
N PRO A 260 -8.59 45.15 -3.41
CA PRO A 260 -9.37 46.26 -2.89
C PRO A 260 -10.04 46.99 -4.05
N PRO A 261 -11.27 47.49 -3.89
CA PRO A 261 -11.90 48.30 -4.92
C PRO A 261 -11.03 49.53 -5.15
N ARG A 262 -10.61 49.73 -6.41
CA ARG A 262 -10.00 50.99 -6.83
C ARG A 262 -11.05 52.09 -6.59
N GLY A 263 -10.78 52.94 -5.60
CA GLY A 263 -11.46 54.23 -5.45
C GLY A 263 -11.10 55.17 -6.60
#